data_AF-A0A3M1QXT1-F1
#
_entry.id   AF-A0A3M1QXT1-F1
#
_cell.length_a   1.000
_cell.length_b   1.000
_cell.length_c   1.000
_cell.angle_alpha   90.00
_cell.angle_beta   90.00
_cell.angle_gamma   90.00
#
_symmetry.space_group_name_H-M   'P 1'
#
loop_
_entity.id
_entity.type
_entity.pdbx_description
1 polymer ?
#
loop_
_entity_poly.entity_id
_entity_poly.type
_entity_poly.pdbx_seq_one_letter_code
_entity_poly.pdbx_strand_id
1 'polypeptide(L)' 'DSHVEQFRSFVSSGEPAGRKLDFLAQEMLREANTIGSKAGDATIARDVIEIKSAVDRIKEQVQNVV' A
#
# COMPACT_ATOMS: atom_id res chain seq x y z
N ASP A 1 8.81 12.46 -1.45
CA ASP A 1 7.84 11.73 -0.62
C ASP A 1 7.33 10.50 -1.31
N SER A 2 7.61 9.34 -0.72
CA SER A 2 7.06 8.05 -1.14
C SER A 2 5.60 7.89 -0.71
N HIS A 3 4.83 7.01 -1.36
CA HIS A 3 3.44 6.73 -0.95
C HIS A 3 3.35 6.21 0.50
N VAL A 4 4.36 5.46 0.96
CA VAL A 4 4.43 4.97 2.35
C VAL A 4 4.57 6.12 3.36
N GLU A 5 5.40 7.12 3.07
CA GLU A 5 5.57 8.28 3.93
C GLU A 5 4.29 9.13 4.00
N GLN A 6 3.66 9.37 2.85
CA GLN A 6 2.38 10.07 2.79
C GLN A 6 1.28 9.32 3.57
N PHE A 7 1.23 7.99 3.44
CA PHE A 7 0.28 7.16 4.16
C PHE A 7 0.46 7.30 5.67
N ARG A 8 1.71 7.21 6.16
CA ARG A 8 2.05 7.41 7.58
C ARG A 8 1.67 8.81 8.08
N SER A 9 1.90 9.84 7.26
CA SER A 9 1.54 11.22 7.60
C SER A 9 0.04 11.38 7.77
N PHE A 10 -0.79 10.80 6.89
CA PHE A 10 -2.24 10.92 6.98
C PHE A 10 -2.84 10.10 8.13
N VAL A 11 -2.32 8.90 8.41
CA VAL A 11 -2.76 8.14 9.60
C VAL A 11 -2.47 8.92 10.89
N SER A 12 -1.39 9.70 10.91
CA SER A 12 -0.98 10.47 12.09
C SER A 12 -1.65 11.83 12.23
N SER A 13 -2.38 12.32 11.21
CA SER A 13 -2.93 13.69 11.21
C SER A 13 -4.21 13.85 12.04
N GLY A 14 -4.88 12.75 12.40
CA GLY A 14 -6.14 12.78 13.16
C GLY A 14 -7.35 13.33 12.38
N GLU A 15 -7.16 13.67 11.10
CA GLU A 15 -8.22 14.15 10.22
C GLU A 15 -8.92 12.99 9.49
N PRO A 16 -10.17 13.17 9.04
CA PRO A 16 -10.83 12.22 8.14
C PRO A 16 -10.03 12.05 6.84
N ALA A 17 -9.30 10.94 6.72
CA ALA A 17 -8.39 10.68 5.60
C ALA A 17 -8.72 9.43 4.78
N GLY A 18 -9.85 8.75 5.05
CA GLY A 18 -10.18 7.44 4.45
C GLY A 18 -10.01 7.38 2.93
N ARG A 19 -10.53 8.38 2.19
CA ARG A 19 -10.40 8.44 0.73
C ARG A 19 -8.96 8.64 0.25
N LYS A 20 -8.15 9.42 0.98
CA LYS A 20 -6.73 9.64 0.66
C LYS A 20 -5.91 8.39 0.95
N LEU A 21 -6.20 7.72 2.07
CA LEU A 21 -5.56 6.46 2.46
C LEU A 21 -5.88 5.34 1.46
N ASP A 22 -7.13 5.27 0.99
CA ASP A 22 -7.53 4.29 -0.04
C ASP A 22 -6.78 4.52 -1.36
N PHE A 23 -6.68 5.77 -1.81
CA PHE A 23 -5.89 6.14 -2.99
C PHE A 23 -4.41 5.73 -2.85
N LEU A 24 -3.78 6.03 -1.71
CA LEU A 24 -2.38 5.67 -1.49
C LEU A 24 -2.18 4.16 -1.44
N ALA A 25 -3.10 3.41 -0.83
CA ALA A 25 -3.03 1.95 -0.81
C ALA A 25 -3.16 1.36 -2.22
N GLN A 26 -4.01 1.94 -3.08
CA GLN A 26 -4.11 1.54 -4.50
C GLN A 26 -2.79 1.81 -5.25
N GLU A 27 -2.16 2.96 -5.03
CA GLU A 27 -0.89 3.28 -5.69
C GLU A 27 0.26 2.39 -5.19
N MET A 28 0.32 2.07 -3.89
CA MET A 28 1.26 1.07 -3.36
C MET A 28 1.07 -0.31 -3.99
N LEU A 29 -0.18 -0.72 -4.25
CA LEU A 29 -0.47 -1.98 -4.95
C LEU A 29 0.02 -1.93 -6.42
N ARG A 30 -0.15 -0.79 -7.10
CA ARG A 30 0.34 -0.57 -8.47
C ARG A 30 1.88 -0.68 -8.54
N GLU A 31 2.57 -0.09 -7.56
CA GLU A 31 4.03 -0.19 -7.43
C GLU A 31 4.48 -1.64 -7.21
N ALA A 32 3.84 -2.36 -6.27
CA ALA A 32 4.15 -3.77 -6.01
C ALA A 32 3.96 -4.65 -7.25
N ASN A 33 2.90 -4.41 -8.05
CA ASN A 33 2.69 -5.10 -9.32
C ASN A 33 3.77 -4.77 -10.36
N THR A 34 4.25 -3.52 -10.40
CA THR A 34 5.32 -3.11 -11.31
C THR A 34 6.65 -3.76 -10.93
N ILE A 35 6.97 -3.85 -9.64
CA ILE A 35 8.15 -4.58 -9.14
C ILE A 35 8.03 -6.05 -9.53
N GLY A 36 6.92 -6.71 -9.22
CA GLY A 36 6.73 -8.14 -9.50
C GLY A 36 6.78 -8.50 -10.99
N SER A 37 6.25 -7.66 -11.87
CA SER A 37 6.27 -7.90 -13.32
C SER A 37 7.62 -7.66 -13.98
N LYS A 38 8.54 -6.96 -13.30
CA LYS A 38 9.90 -6.67 -13.78
C LYS A 38 10.99 -7.44 -13.03
N ALA A 39 10.65 -8.10 -11.93
CA ALA A 39 11.57 -8.90 -11.14
C ALA A 39 11.75 -10.30 -11.77
N GLY A 40 12.99 -10.62 -12.16
CA GLY A 40 13.38 -11.97 -12.58
C GLY A 40 13.88 -12.86 -11.45
N ASP A 41 13.90 -12.35 -10.21
CA ASP A 41 14.45 -13.04 -9.04
C ASP A 41 13.33 -13.60 -8.16
N ALA A 42 13.47 -14.87 -7.75
CA ALA A 42 12.47 -15.58 -6.96
C ALA A 42 12.29 -15.03 -5.53
N THR A 43 13.34 -14.43 -4.96
CA THR A 43 13.30 -13.77 -3.65
C THR A 43 12.46 -12.50 -3.76
N ILE A 44 12.74 -11.66 -4.76
CA ILE A 44 11.95 -10.44 -5.01
C ILE A 44 10.48 -10.79 -5.26
N ALA A 45 10.20 -11.85 -6.01
CA ALA A 45 8.83 -12.30 -6.25
C ALA A 45 8.08 -12.66 -4.95
N ARG A 46 8.76 -13.33 -4.00
CA ARG A 46 8.18 -13.65 -2.68
C ARG A 46 7.94 -12.39 -1.86
N ASP A 47 8.90 -11.47 -1.82
CA ASP A 47 8.76 -10.21 -1.08
C ASP A 47 7.60 -9.37 -1.65
N VAL A 48 7.43 -9.36 -2.98
CA VAL A 48 6.29 -8.69 -3.63
C VAL A 48 4.95 -9.30 -3.22
N ILE A 49 4.87 -10.61 -3.03
CA ILE A 49 3.64 -11.27 -2.53
C ILE A 49 3.32 -10.76 -1.12
N GLU A 50 4.32 -10.73 -0.23
CA GLU A 50 4.15 -10.22 1.14
C GLU A 50 3.71 -8.74 1.17
N ILE A 51 4.29 -7.92 0.29
CA ILE A 51 3.90 -6.51 0.14
C ILE A 51 2.43 -6.40 -0.28
N LYS A 52 2.00 -7.17 -1.29
CA LYS A 52 0.60 -7.15 -1.75
C LYS A 52 -0.37 -7.56 -0.63
N SER A 53 -0.05 -8.63 0.11
CA SER A 53 -0.86 -9.07 1.25
C SER A 53 -0.90 -8.04 2.39
N ALA A 54 0.18 -7.29 2.61
CA ALA A 54 0.16 -6.16 3.55
C ALA A 54 -0.73 -5.01 3.06
N VAL A 55 -0.67 -4.66 1.78
CA VAL A 55 -1.49 -3.60 1.18
C VAL A 55 -2.98 -3.95 1.18
N ASP A 56 -3.35 -5.19 0.93
CA ASP A 56 -4.77 -5.60 0.98
C ASP A 56 -5.33 -5.51 2.41
N ARG A 57 -4.57 -5.92 3.42
CA ARG A 57 -4.96 -5.70 4.83
C ARG A 57 -5.11 -4.21 5.17
N ILE A 58 -4.24 -3.35 4.62
CA ILE A 58 -4.36 -1.90 4.77
C ILE A 58 -5.67 -1.40 4.16
N LYS A 59 -6.03 -1.84 2.94
CA LYS A 59 -7.27 -1.44 2.27
C LYS A 59 -8.51 -1.86 3.06
N GLU A 60 -8.53 -3.08 3.57
CA GLU A 60 -9.61 -3.56 4.45
C GLU A 60 -9.75 -2.66 5.69
N GLN A 61 -8.63 -2.32 6.35
CA GLN A 61 -8.67 -1.45 7.52
C GLN A 61 -9.16 -0.05 7.18
N VAL A 62 -8.74 0.52 6.04
CA VAL A 62 -9.19 1.83 5.59
C VAL A 62 -10.70 1.84 5.32
N GLN A 63 -11.25 0.76 4.77
CA GLN A 63 -12.68 0.63 4.50
C GLN A 63 -13.52 0.42 5.78
N ASN A 64 -12.96 -0.26 6.79
CA ASN A 64 -13.65 -0.57 8.04
C ASN A 64 -13.73 0.59 9.04
N VAL A 65 -12.90 1.63 8.87
CA VAL A 65 -12.83 2.79 9.78
C VAL A 65 -13.64 3.98 9.25
N VAL A 66 -14.18 3.89 8.04
CA VAL A 66 -15.05 4.90 7.41
C VAL A 66 -16.49 4.78 7.89
#